data_AF-Q3HTI3-F1
#
_entry.id   AF-Q3HTI3-F1
#
_cell.length_a   1.000
_cell.length_b   1.000
_cell.length_c   1.000
_cell.angle_alpha   90.00
_cell.angle_beta   90.00
_cell.angle_gamma   90.00
#
_symmetry.space_group_name_H-M   'P 1'
#
loop_
_entity.id
_entity.type
_entity.pdbx_description
1 polymer ?
#
loop_
_entity_poly.entity_id
_entity_poly.type
_entity_poly.pdbx_seq_one_letter_code
_entity_poly.pdbx_strand_id
1 'polypeptide(L)'
;MKPVSGSFSGYHPMATVSEQPVAKPRASESPQSESIEERPACLAPVAGAGQPLPGASSSLSAYLLLRRLDHRPVSQEGINALTPADEAVVEARNALPFGRGNVGVDAQKTDLESSIRTRSVMRLTRDAEAAGHTPMRGVDADMNWNVLVAMSGRIFGAGNCREHARIASFAYGGLAQESGRSSEEKIHLATKAGVDHVWVETDHPDADSSPMVIDPWANGSAILAEDSRFAKDRSAVTRTDTFDLSLAAEAGQIAKATAEEALAHTQGRLQQRLASERPDAVPLESGRYREEVSVLDDTFARRVGQKVNTADPRGMLNVELEAVGVAMSLGGEGVKPLTQEASQIVEKAKKFASPGGMPRDA
;
A
#
# COMPACT_ATOMS: atom_id res chain seq x y z
N MET A 1 -8.95 -24.70 -65.06
CA MET A 1 -8.31 -26.01 -65.23
C MET A 1 -7.69 -26.44 -63.90
N LYS A 2 -8.21 -27.50 -63.28
CA LYS A 2 -7.44 -28.44 -62.42
C LYS A 2 -7.01 -29.62 -63.34
N PRO A 3 -6.05 -30.53 -63.02
CA PRO A 3 -5.85 -31.13 -61.69
C PRO A 3 -4.46 -31.76 -61.33
N VAL A 4 -4.40 -32.39 -60.12
CA VAL A 4 -3.55 -33.49 -59.52
C VAL A 4 -2.01 -33.43 -59.66
N SER A 5 -1.13 -33.94 -58.78
CA SER A 5 -1.05 -34.99 -57.74
C SER A 5 0.31 -34.76 -57.01
N GLY A 6 0.67 -35.18 -55.79
CA GLY A 6 0.32 -36.29 -54.93
C GLY A 6 1.63 -36.99 -54.49
N SER A 7 1.90 -37.13 -53.18
CA SER A 7 2.72 -38.22 -52.60
C SER A 7 2.74 -38.13 -51.07
N PHE A 8 2.19 -39.16 -50.43
CA PHE A 8 2.23 -39.46 -48.99
C PHE A 8 2.59 -40.94 -48.88
N SER A 9 3.42 -41.30 -47.90
CA SER A 9 3.71 -42.67 -47.43
C SER A 9 4.09 -42.51 -45.96
N GLY A 10 3.55 -43.17 -44.94
CA GLY A 10 2.74 -44.39 -44.87
C GLY A 10 3.43 -45.36 -43.90
N TYR A 11 2.84 -45.64 -42.72
CA TYR A 11 2.57 -46.98 -42.13
C TYR A 11 2.37 -46.98 -40.58
N HIS A 12 1.22 -47.56 -40.20
CA HIS A 12 0.68 -48.00 -38.90
C HIS A 12 1.24 -49.42 -38.52
N PRO A 13 0.87 -50.17 -37.42
CA PRO A 13 -0.44 -50.17 -36.72
C PRO A 13 -0.54 -50.67 -35.23
N MET A 14 -1.81 -50.77 -34.79
CA MET A 14 -2.47 -51.67 -33.82
C MET A 14 -2.63 -51.29 -32.32
N ALA A 15 -3.87 -51.53 -31.86
CA ALA A 15 -4.40 -51.40 -30.51
C ALA A 15 -4.94 -52.75 -30.01
N THR A 16 -4.99 -52.98 -28.69
CA THR A 16 -6.09 -53.65 -27.94
C THR A 16 -5.86 -53.63 -26.42
N VAL A 17 -6.96 -53.81 -25.68
CA VAL A 17 -7.26 -53.55 -24.25
C VAL A 17 -7.27 -54.85 -23.42
N SER A 18 -6.95 -54.84 -22.10
CA SER A 18 -7.71 -55.60 -21.06
C SER A 18 -7.27 -55.38 -19.58
N GLU A 19 -8.29 -55.30 -18.70
CA GLU A 19 -8.45 -55.82 -17.31
C GLU A 19 -7.74 -55.24 -16.04
N GLN A 20 -8.58 -54.94 -15.02
CA GLN A 20 -8.32 -54.80 -13.56
C GLN A 20 -8.49 -56.18 -12.84
N PRO A 21 -8.28 -56.41 -11.50
CA PRO A 21 -8.14 -55.49 -10.32
C PRO A 21 -7.08 -55.92 -9.25
N VAL A 22 -7.00 -55.20 -8.10
CA VAL A 22 -6.93 -55.70 -6.68
C VAL A 22 -6.10 -54.82 -5.70
N ALA A 23 -6.72 -54.56 -4.53
CA ALA A 23 -6.23 -54.26 -3.17
C ALA A 23 -5.60 -52.89 -2.76
N LYS A 24 -6.24 -52.28 -1.74
CA LYS A 24 -5.67 -51.31 -0.78
C LYS A 24 -4.64 -51.98 0.14
N PRO A 25 -3.70 -51.21 0.72
CA PRO A 25 -3.87 -50.87 2.14
C PRO A 25 -3.58 -49.39 2.49
N ARG A 26 -3.93 -49.06 3.73
CA ARG A 26 -4.06 -47.77 4.39
C ARG A 26 -2.77 -47.40 5.14
N ALA A 27 -2.28 -46.16 4.99
CA ALA A 27 -1.45 -45.36 5.89
C ALA A 27 -1.08 -44.08 5.11
N SER A 28 -1.06 -42.86 5.60
CA SER A 28 -1.07 -42.29 6.95
C SER A 28 -1.24 -40.77 6.73
N GLU A 29 -2.19 -40.14 7.41
CA GLU A 29 -2.32 -38.69 7.48
C GLU A 29 -1.18 -38.11 8.33
N SER A 30 -0.50 -37.09 7.81
CA SER A 30 0.29 -36.10 8.54
C SER A 30 0.58 -34.91 7.61
N PRO A 31 0.76 -33.70 8.17
CA PRO A 31 -0.04 -32.54 7.79
C PRO A 31 0.56 -31.75 6.63
N GLN A 32 -0.35 -31.15 5.85
CA GLN A 32 -0.04 -30.09 4.90
C GLN A 32 0.65 -28.95 5.68
N SER A 33 1.93 -28.75 5.37
CA SER A 33 2.58 -27.47 5.59
C SER A 33 1.82 -26.43 4.79
N GLU A 34 1.09 -25.55 5.47
CA GLU A 34 0.61 -24.31 4.87
C GLU A 34 1.85 -23.54 4.38
N SER A 35 2.03 -23.56 3.07
CA SER A 35 2.91 -22.64 2.38
C SER A 35 2.40 -21.24 2.66
N ILE A 36 3.22 -20.44 3.35
CA ILE A 36 3.11 -18.99 3.31
C ILE A 36 3.16 -18.62 1.84
N GLU A 37 2.03 -18.22 1.29
CA GLU A 37 1.92 -17.74 -0.08
C GLU A 37 2.80 -16.49 -0.18
N GLU A 38 3.95 -16.60 -0.85
CA GLU A 38 4.82 -15.47 -1.12
C GLU A 38 4.03 -14.46 -1.95
N ARG A 39 3.55 -13.39 -1.28
CA ARG A 39 3.00 -12.22 -1.95
C ARG A 39 4.00 -11.77 -3.02
N PRO A 40 3.56 -11.45 -4.25
CA PRO A 40 4.46 -11.17 -5.37
C PRO A 40 5.46 -10.08 -4.97
N ALA A 41 6.75 -10.42 -5.11
CA ALA A 41 7.86 -9.56 -4.71
C ALA A 41 7.69 -8.14 -5.27
N CYS A 42 7.97 -7.14 -4.43
CA CYS A 42 8.07 -5.76 -4.88
C CYS A 42 9.05 -5.67 -6.06
N LEU A 43 8.73 -4.82 -7.04
CA LEU A 43 9.64 -4.51 -8.13
C LEU A 43 10.99 -4.05 -7.58
N ALA A 44 12.08 -4.63 -8.11
CA ALA A 44 13.41 -4.16 -7.79
C ALA A 44 13.61 -2.76 -8.43
N PRO A 45 13.81 -1.69 -7.63
CA PRO A 45 14.01 -0.36 -8.18
C PRO A 45 15.37 -0.25 -8.88
N VAL A 46 15.58 0.86 -9.60
CA VAL A 46 16.90 1.19 -10.18
C VAL A 46 17.98 1.13 -9.08
N ALA A 47 19.04 0.36 -9.32
CA ALA A 47 20.15 0.22 -8.39
C ALA A 47 20.86 1.56 -8.13
N GLY A 48 21.24 1.81 -6.87
CA GLY A 48 21.98 2.98 -6.41
C GLY A 48 22.75 2.65 -5.12
N ALA A 49 23.49 3.61 -4.56
CA ALA A 49 23.99 3.51 -3.19
C ALA A 49 22.81 3.48 -2.21
N GLY A 50 23.05 3.13 -0.93
CA GLY A 50 22.02 3.11 0.13
C GLY A 50 21.15 1.84 0.17
N GLN A 51 20.69 1.50 1.38
CA GLN A 51 19.87 0.32 1.63
C GLN A 51 18.37 0.69 1.64
N PRO A 52 17.50 -0.14 1.05
CA PRO A 52 16.06 -0.08 1.25
C PRO A 52 15.67 0.00 2.73
N LEU A 53 14.59 0.72 3.01
CA LEU A 53 13.90 0.64 4.28
C LEU A 53 13.31 -0.76 4.46
N PRO A 54 13.19 -1.26 5.71
CA PRO A 54 12.43 -2.46 5.99
C PRO A 54 11.00 -2.36 5.44
N GLY A 55 10.43 -3.50 5.05
CA GLY A 55 9.07 -3.56 4.52
C GLY A 55 8.03 -2.98 5.48
N ALA A 56 6.98 -2.38 4.92
CA ALA A 56 5.93 -1.78 5.72
C ALA A 56 5.06 -2.85 6.40
N SER A 57 4.73 -2.63 7.67
CA SER A 57 3.78 -3.45 8.42
C SER A 57 2.44 -2.74 8.60
N SER A 58 1.35 -3.50 8.56
CA SER A 58 0.00 -3.01 8.90
C SER A 58 -0.07 -2.48 10.33
N SER A 59 -0.80 -1.37 10.49
CA SER A 59 -1.15 -0.78 11.79
C SER A 59 -2.68 -0.68 12.00
N LEU A 60 -3.48 -1.41 11.21
CA LEU A 60 -4.95 -1.31 11.27
C LEU A 60 -5.51 -1.73 12.62
N SER A 61 -5.01 -2.83 13.18
CA SER A 61 -5.43 -3.31 14.51
C SER A 61 -5.20 -2.27 15.60
N ALA A 62 -4.11 -1.51 15.51
CA ALA A 62 -3.86 -0.39 16.42
C ALA A 62 -4.94 0.69 16.28
N TYR A 63 -5.27 1.12 15.06
CA TYR A 63 -6.34 2.11 14.85
C TYR A 63 -7.69 1.64 15.40
N LEU A 64 -8.07 0.39 15.12
CA LEU A 64 -9.32 -0.20 15.60
C LEU A 64 -9.37 -0.23 17.13
N LEU A 65 -8.27 -0.57 17.80
CA LEU A 65 -8.19 -0.51 19.27
C LEU A 65 -8.39 0.93 19.78
N LEU A 66 -7.72 1.91 19.18
CA LEU A 66 -7.86 3.31 19.60
C LEU A 66 -9.32 3.80 19.46
N ARG A 67 -10.01 3.40 18.40
CA ARG A 67 -11.44 3.69 18.19
C ARG A 67 -12.34 3.05 19.25
N ARG A 68 -12.09 1.78 19.62
CA ARG A 68 -12.83 1.10 20.69
C ARG A 68 -12.63 1.76 22.06
N LEU A 69 -11.39 2.10 22.39
CA LEU A 69 -11.07 2.87 23.60
C LEU A 69 -11.72 4.26 23.60
N ASP A 70 -12.01 4.80 22.41
CA ASP A 70 -12.76 6.04 22.27
C ASP A 70 -14.28 5.89 22.24
N HIS A 71 -14.79 4.68 22.51
CA HIS A 71 -16.23 4.34 22.45
C HIS A 71 -16.88 4.63 21.09
N ARG A 72 -16.07 4.60 20.03
CA ARG A 72 -16.52 4.75 18.63
C ARG A 72 -16.04 3.54 17.81
N PRO A 73 -16.42 2.30 18.14
CA PRO A 73 -15.96 1.13 17.41
C PRO A 73 -16.31 1.23 15.93
N VAL A 74 -15.48 0.67 15.07
CA VAL A 74 -15.80 0.49 13.64
C VAL A 74 -16.65 -0.78 13.49
N SER A 75 -17.71 -0.72 12.68
CA SER A 75 -18.55 -1.88 12.38
C SER A 75 -17.76 -2.96 11.63
N GLN A 76 -18.25 -4.20 11.60
CA GLN A 76 -17.57 -5.26 10.84
C GLN A 76 -17.49 -4.94 9.34
N GLU A 77 -18.52 -4.31 8.78
CA GLU A 77 -18.51 -3.84 7.39
C GLU A 77 -17.45 -2.75 7.17
N GLY A 78 -17.32 -1.80 8.10
CA GLY A 78 -16.26 -0.79 8.05
C GLY A 78 -14.85 -1.39 8.21
N ILE A 79 -14.69 -2.43 9.03
CA ILE A 79 -13.42 -3.18 9.15
C ILE A 79 -13.11 -3.87 7.82
N ASN A 80 -14.08 -4.56 7.21
CA ASN A 80 -13.91 -5.22 5.92
C ASN A 80 -13.53 -4.23 4.81
N ALA A 81 -14.01 -2.99 4.88
CA ALA A 81 -13.64 -1.92 3.94
C ALA A 81 -12.26 -1.30 4.24
N LEU A 82 -11.89 -1.14 5.52
CA LEU A 82 -10.59 -0.61 5.94
C LEU A 82 -9.44 -1.59 5.72
N THR A 83 -9.69 -2.91 5.72
CA THR A 83 -8.65 -3.91 5.47
C THR A 83 -7.94 -3.73 4.13
N PRO A 84 -8.61 -3.76 2.95
CA PRO A 84 -7.94 -3.52 1.67
C PRO A 84 -7.36 -2.10 1.57
N ALA A 85 -7.95 -1.12 2.28
CA ALA A 85 -7.43 0.25 2.35
C ALA A 85 -6.07 0.30 3.07
N ASP A 86 -5.91 -0.40 4.19
CA ASP A 86 -4.64 -0.52 4.91
C ASP A 86 -3.62 -1.36 4.14
N GLU A 87 -4.05 -2.42 3.46
CA GLU A 87 -3.19 -3.18 2.58
C GLU A 87 -2.64 -2.33 1.44
N ALA A 88 -3.44 -1.42 0.88
CA ALA A 88 -2.97 -0.45 -0.13
C ALA A 88 -1.93 0.53 0.44
N VAL A 89 -2.04 0.92 1.71
CA VAL A 89 -0.98 1.69 2.40
C VAL A 89 0.32 0.89 2.43
N VAL A 90 0.24 -0.39 2.81
CA VAL A 90 1.41 -1.28 2.88
C VAL A 90 2.01 -1.51 1.48
N GLU A 91 1.18 -1.77 0.47
CA GLU A 91 1.64 -1.99 -0.91
C GLU A 91 2.36 -0.75 -1.44
N ALA A 92 1.80 0.44 -1.23
CA ALA A 92 2.41 1.68 -1.72
C ALA A 92 3.76 1.97 -1.06
N ARG A 93 3.90 1.71 0.25
CA ARG A 93 5.20 1.84 0.94
C ARG A 93 6.20 0.78 0.47
N ASN A 94 5.75 -0.45 0.27
CA ASN A 94 6.62 -1.51 -0.25
C ASN A 94 7.10 -1.20 -1.67
N ALA A 95 6.24 -0.64 -2.52
CA ALA A 95 6.57 -0.19 -3.87
C ALA A 95 7.60 0.96 -3.91
N LEU A 96 7.75 1.67 -2.80
CA LEU A 96 8.68 2.80 -2.63
C LEU A 96 9.67 2.50 -1.49
N PRO A 97 10.56 1.50 -1.66
CA PRO A 97 11.42 0.99 -0.59
C PRO A 97 12.42 2.01 -0.03
N PHE A 98 12.71 3.10 -0.72
CA PHE A 98 13.56 4.19 -0.21
C PHE A 98 12.75 5.31 0.46
N GLY A 99 11.42 5.19 0.51
CA GLY A 99 10.55 6.04 1.31
C GLY A 99 10.07 7.33 0.64
N ARG A 100 9.80 8.31 1.49
CA ARG A 100 8.89 9.44 1.22
C ARG A 100 9.54 10.66 0.58
N GLY A 101 10.81 10.58 0.21
CA GLY A 101 11.53 11.57 -0.58
C GLY A 101 11.92 12.85 0.17
N ASN A 102 10.94 13.48 0.82
CA ASN A 102 11.07 14.74 1.52
C ASN A 102 10.95 14.60 3.04
N VAL A 103 10.91 13.39 3.59
CA VAL A 103 10.85 13.15 5.04
C VAL A 103 12.25 12.87 5.59
N GLY A 104 12.64 13.62 6.63
CA GLY A 104 14.01 13.63 7.14
C GLY A 104 14.48 12.27 7.68
N VAL A 105 13.61 11.54 8.37
CA VAL A 105 13.96 10.21 8.92
C VAL A 105 14.22 9.17 7.82
N ASP A 106 13.53 9.26 6.69
CA ASP A 106 13.73 8.36 5.55
C ASP A 106 15.05 8.71 4.85
N ALA A 107 15.30 10.01 4.64
CA ALA A 107 16.56 10.49 4.10
C ALA A 107 17.75 10.11 4.99
N GLN A 108 17.60 10.15 6.32
CA GLN A 108 18.64 9.71 7.24
C GLN A 108 18.91 8.20 7.14
N LYS A 109 17.86 7.38 7.19
CA LYS A 109 17.99 5.90 7.16
C LYS A 109 18.55 5.37 5.84
N THR A 110 18.30 6.08 4.75
CA THR A 110 18.67 5.65 3.39
C THR A 110 19.92 6.36 2.87
N ASP A 111 20.66 7.09 3.71
CA ASP A 111 21.83 7.87 3.28
C ASP A 111 21.51 8.82 2.10
N LEU A 112 20.47 9.62 2.28
CA LEU A 112 19.89 10.58 1.34
C LEU A 112 19.25 9.99 0.06
N GLU A 113 19.27 8.67 -0.13
CA GLU A 113 18.71 8.05 -1.33
C GLU A 113 17.23 8.35 -1.53
N SER A 114 16.45 8.39 -0.44
CA SER A 114 15.04 8.79 -0.49
C SER A 114 14.87 10.07 -1.32
N SER A 115 15.66 11.11 -1.00
CA SER A 115 15.58 12.42 -1.66
C SER A 115 16.16 12.41 -3.08
N ILE A 116 17.32 11.77 -3.27
CA ILE A 116 17.99 11.71 -4.57
C ILE A 116 17.10 11.00 -5.61
N ARG A 117 16.48 9.89 -5.21
CA ARG A 117 15.55 9.11 -6.03
C ARG A 117 14.29 9.90 -6.34
N THR A 118 13.68 10.55 -5.34
CA THR A 118 12.50 11.39 -5.59
C THR A 118 12.79 12.58 -6.49
N ARG A 119 14.00 13.15 -6.49
CA ARG A 119 14.35 14.17 -7.51
C ARG A 119 14.45 13.59 -8.91
N SER A 120 14.95 12.37 -9.05
CA SER A 120 14.97 11.65 -10.33
C SER A 120 13.55 11.39 -10.85
N VAL A 121 12.62 11.03 -9.97
CA VAL A 121 11.17 10.93 -10.25
C VAL A 121 10.64 12.26 -10.78
N MET A 122 10.85 13.35 -10.02
CA MET A 122 10.36 14.68 -10.37
C MET A 122 10.92 15.20 -11.70
N ARG A 123 12.17 14.87 -12.01
CA ARG A 123 12.77 15.25 -13.29
C ARG A 123 12.22 14.41 -14.43
N LEU A 124 12.01 13.10 -14.22
CA LEU A 124 11.40 12.23 -15.22
C LEU A 124 9.99 12.69 -15.59
N THR A 125 9.16 13.04 -14.60
CA THR A 125 7.79 13.52 -14.83
C THR A 125 7.75 14.87 -15.52
N ARG A 126 8.62 15.81 -15.14
CA ARG A 126 8.78 17.11 -15.83
C ARG A 126 9.26 16.98 -17.27
N ASP A 127 10.21 16.10 -17.54
CA ASP A 127 10.70 15.88 -18.90
C ASP A 127 9.59 15.30 -19.80
N ALA A 128 8.77 14.39 -19.25
CA ALA A 128 7.61 13.85 -19.96
C ALA A 128 6.51 14.90 -20.19
N GLU A 129 6.28 15.80 -19.24
CA GLU A 129 5.41 16.97 -19.39
C GLU A 129 5.90 17.92 -20.48
N ALA A 130 7.18 18.29 -20.45
CA ALA A 130 7.80 19.13 -21.47
C ALA A 130 7.78 18.48 -22.88
N ALA A 131 7.79 17.15 -22.96
CA ALA A 131 7.66 16.39 -24.20
C ALA A 131 6.20 16.26 -24.69
N GLY A 132 5.23 16.89 -24.02
CA GLY A 132 3.82 16.88 -24.41
C GLY A 132 3.03 15.66 -23.95
N HIS A 133 3.47 14.98 -22.89
CA HIS A 133 2.80 13.83 -22.28
C HIS A 133 2.35 12.77 -23.29
N THR A 134 3.28 12.20 -24.05
CA THR A 134 2.94 11.13 -24.99
C THR A 134 2.08 10.06 -24.28
N PRO A 135 0.84 9.82 -24.74
CA PRO A 135 -0.04 8.87 -24.08
C PRO A 135 0.59 7.48 -24.02
N MET A 136 0.62 6.88 -22.83
CA MET A 136 1.03 5.50 -22.67
C MET A 136 -0.02 4.60 -23.31
N ARG A 137 0.46 3.61 -24.06
CA ARG A 137 -0.41 2.70 -24.80
C ARG A 137 -1.31 1.94 -23.84
N GLY A 138 -2.62 1.95 -24.11
CA GLY A 138 -3.61 1.22 -23.32
C GLY A 138 -4.05 1.93 -22.04
N VAL A 139 -3.59 3.15 -21.79
CA VAL A 139 -4.06 3.98 -20.67
C VAL A 139 -5.10 4.97 -21.18
N ASP A 140 -6.19 5.13 -20.44
CA ASP A 140 -7.14 6.22 -20.66
C ASP A 140 -6.41 7.58 -20.60
N ALA A 141 -6.76 8.52 -21.48
CA ALA A 141 -6.08 9.81 -21.59
C ALA A 141 -6.08 10.58 -20.25
N ASP A 142 -7.17 10.50 -19.49
CA ASP A 142 -7.32 11.20 -18.21
C ASP A 142 -6.53 10.50 -17.09
N MET A 143 -6.20 9.21 -17.29
CA MET A 143 -5.41 8.41 -16.36
C MET A 143 -3.89 8.47 -16.65
N ASN A 144 -3.50 8.90 -17.85
CA ASN A 144 -2.12 8.84 -18.32
C ASN A 144 -1.13 9.55 -17.37
N TRP A 145 -1.48 10.74 -16.88
CA TRP A 145 -0.63 11.46 -15.93
C TRP A 145 -0.48 10.71 -14.60
N ASN A 146 -1.56 10.12 -14.10
CA ASN A 146 -1.55 9.39 -12.84
C ASN A 146 -0.71 8.11 -12.92
N VAL A 147 -0.79 7.39 -14.05
CA VAL A 147 0.05 6.22 -14.32
C VAL A 147 1.52 6.62 -14.45
N LEU A 148 1.83 7.74 -15.11
CA LEU A 148 3.21 8.21 -15.28
C LEU A 148 3.85 8.51 -13.92
N VAL A 149 3.13 9.20 -13.05
CA VAL A 149 3.60 9.53 -11.70
C VAL A 149 3.82 8.25 -10.87
N ALA A 150 2.86 7.33 -10.83
CA ALA A 150 2.99 6.07 -10.09
C ALA A 150 4.15 5.21 -10.63
N MET A 151 4.27 5.07 -11.95
CA MET A 151 5.33 4.35 -12.63
C MET A 151 6.70 4.94 -12.30
N SER A 152 6.84 6.27 -12.36
CA SER A 152 8.12 6.94 -12.06
C SER A 152 8.58 6.69 -10.62
N GLY A 153 7.65 6.74 -9.65
CA GLY A 153 7.91 6.36 -8.26
C GLY A 153 8.42 4.92 -8.14
N ARG A 154 7.74 3.96 -8.78
CA ARG A 154 8.13 2.53 -8.78
C ARG A 154 9.51 2.30 -9.40
N ILE A 155 9.85 2.99 -10.49
CA ILE A 155 11.18 2.89 -11.14
C ILE A 155 12.29 3.24 -10.15
N PHE A 156 12.17 4.37 -9.47
CA PHE A 156 13.22 4.86 -8.58
C PHE A 156 13.09 4.35 -7.14
N GLY A 157 11.96 3.75 -6.79
CA GLY A 157 11.66 3.21 -5.46
C GLY A 157 11.52 4.27 -4.39
N ALA A 158 11.21 5.53 -4.74
CA ALA A 158 10.97 6.62 -3.79
C ALA A 158 9.97 7.61 -4.39
N GLY A 159 9.35 8.44 -3.56
CA GLY A 159 8.41 9.46 -4.03
C GLY A 159 7.86 10.32 -2.90
N ASN A 160 7.27 11.46 -3.21
CA ASN A 160 6.55 12.27 -2.23
C ASN A 160 5.09 11.77 -2.11
N CYS A 161 4.22 12.57 -1.48
CA CYS A 161 2.80 12.29 -1.33
C CYS A 161 2.08 11.98 -2.66
N ARG A 162 2.46 12.63 -3.77
CA ARG A 162 1.87 12.40 -5.10
C ARG A 162 2.05 10.97 -5.62
N GLU A 163 3.26 10.43 -5.49
CA GLU A 163 3.56 9.07 -5.92
C GLU A 163 2.92 8.06 -4.98
N HIS A 164 3.03 8.28 -3.66
CA HIS A 164 2.42 7.41 -2.64
C HIS A 164 0.90 7.33 -2.83
N ALA A 165 0.21 8.46 -3.01
CA ALA A 165 -1.24 8.49 -3.17
C ALA A 165 -1.68 7.74 -4.44
N ARG A 166 -1.00 7.93 -5.57
CA ARG A 166 -1.39 7.26 -6.83
C ARG A 166 -1.12 5.76 -6.81
N ILE A 167 0.02 5.33 -6.26
CA ILE A 167 0.30 3.91 -6.10
C ILE A 167 -0.75 3.28 -5.17
N ALA A 168 -1.09 3.95 -4.06
CA ALA A 168 -2.11 3.45 -3.14
C ALA A 168 -3.51 3.42 -3.74
N SER A 169 -3.91 4.43 -4.53
CA SER A 169 -5.22 4.39 -5.21
C SER A 169 -5.32 3.22 -6.16
N PHE A 170 -4.24 2.89 -6.88
CA PHE A 170 -4.22 1.78 -7.81
C PHE A 170 -4.22 0.42 -7.10
N ALA A 171 -3.40 0.28 -6.05
CA ALA A 171 -3.38 -0.89 -5.18
C ALA A 171 -4.76 -1.16 -4.58
N TYR A 172 -5.36 -0.12 -4.00
CA TYR A 172 -6.68 -0.20 -3.40
C TYR A 172 -7.75 -0.61 -4.42
N GLY A 173 -7.70 -0.11 -5.65
CA GLY A 173 -8.62 -0.52 -6.72
C GLY A 173 -8.67 -2.05 -6.91
N GLY A 174 -7.51 -2.71 -6.94
CA GLY A 174 -7.41 -4.17 -7.05
C GLY A 174 -7.86 -4.88 -5.77
N LEU A 175 -7.26 -4.53 -4.63
CA LEU A 175 -7.52 -5.17 -3.34
C LEU A 175 -8.99 -5.07 -2.91
N ALA A 176 -9.62 -3.92 -3.15
CA ALA A 176 -11.04 -3.71 -2.84
C ALA A 176 -11.94 -4.62 -3.69
N GLN A 177 -11.66 -4.77 -4.98
CA GLN A 177 -12.41 -5.68 -5.86
C GLN A 177 -12.23 -7.15 -5.44
N GLU A 178 -11.01 -7.56 -5.08
CA GLU A 178 -10.73 -8.89 -4.56
C GLU A 178 -11.49 -9.16 -3.25
N SER A 179 -11.69 -8.13 -2.42
CA SER A 179 -12.51 -8.21 -1.21
C SER A 179 -14.03 -8.17 -1.46
N GLY A 180 -14.46 -8.10 -2.73
CA GLY A 180 -15.86 -8.15 -3.15
C GLY A 180 -16.55 -6.79 -3.25
N ARG A 181 -15.81 -5.67 -3.19
CA ARG A 181 -16.37 -4.32 -3.42
C ARG A 181 -16.72 -4.11 -4.89
N SER A 182 -17.71 -3.25 -5.15
CA SER A 182 -18.20 -3.03 -6.52
C SER A 182 -17.15 -2.30 -7.36
N SER A 183 -16.94 -2.77 -8.60
CA SER A 183 -15.98 -2.21 -9.55
C SER A 183 -16.27 -0.75 -9.94
N GLU A 184 -17.48 -0.27 -9.69
CA GLU A 184 -17.97 1.10 -9.95
C GLU A 184 -17.84 2.04 -8.75
N GLU A 185 -17.33 1.55 -7.61
CA GLU A 185 -17.07 2.41 -6.47
C GLU A 185 -15.95 3.39 -6.76
N LYS A 186 -16.09 4.59 -6.19
CA LYS A 186 -15.19 5.69 -6.48
C LYS A 186 -14.02 5.75 -5.50
N ILE A 187 -12.86 6.03 -6.07
CA ILE A 187 -11.64 6.43 -5.37
C ILE A 187 -11.32 7.85 -5.80
N HIS A 188 -10.88 8.66 -4.84
CA HIS A 188 -10.54 10.04 -5.06
C HIS A 188 -9.11 10.33 -4.62
N LEU A 189 -8.38 11.13 -5.39
CA LEU A 189 -7.27 11.88 -4.84
C LEU A 189 -7.84 13.11 -4.11
N ALA A 190 -7.33 13.40 -2.92
CA ALA A 190 -7.82 14.47 -2.07
C ALA A 190 -6.68 15.38 -1.62
N THR A 191 -6.99 16.67 -1.51
CA THR A 191 -6.07 17.73 -1.06
C THR A 191 -6.75 18.61 -0.03
N LYS A 192 -5.96 19.34 0.77
CA LYS A 192 -6.48 20.32 1.73
C LYS A 192 -6.03 21.73 1.34
N ALA A 193 -6.95 22.69 1.38
CA ALA A 193 -6.63 24.09 1.15
C ALA A 193 -5.50 24.57 2.09
N GLY A 194 -4.48 25.22 1.52
CA GLY A 194 -3.33 25.74 2.27
C GLY A 194 -2.29 24.70 2.68
N VAL A 195 -2.45 23.42 2.30
CA VAL A 195 -1.48 22.35 2.57
C VAL A 195 -1.07 21.67 1.28
N ASP A 196 0.22 21.73 0.95
CA ASP A 196 0.81 20.98 -0.18
C ASP A 196 0.96 19.50 0.20
N HIS A 197 -0.16 18.77 0.19
CA HIS A 197 -0.26 17.35 0.48
C HIS A 197 -1.43 16.71 -0.28
N VAL A 198 -1.25 15.47 -0.70
CA VAL A 198 -2.28 14.67 -1.38
C VAL A 198 -2.35 13.27 -0.78
N TRP A 199 -3.56 12.78 -0.60
CA TRP A 199 -3.85 11.43 -0.12
C TRP A 199 -5.01 10.84 -0.93
N VAL A 200 -5.40 9.60 -0.59
CA VAL A 200 -6.52 8.91 -1.24
C VAL A 200 -7.72 8.88 -0.30
N GLU A 201 -8.91 9.16 -0.84
CA GLU A 201 -10.18 8.95 -0.16
C GLU A 201 -11.07 7.99 -0.93
N THR A 202 -11.87 7.23 -0.19
CA THR A 202 -12.96 6.41 -0.75
C THR A 202 -14.13 6.47 0.21
N ASP A 203 -15.34 6.36 -0.32
CA ASP A 203 -16.54 6.41 0.49
C ASP A 203 -16.66 5.15 1.37
N HIS A 204 -17.17 5.37 2.57
CA HIS A 204 -17.46 4.29 3.49
C HIS A 204 -18.73 3.55 3.01
N PRO A 205 -18.82 2.22 3.17
CA PRO A 205 -20.02 1.47 2.76
C PRO A 205 -21.31 1.98 3.41
N ASP A 206 -21.24 2.32 4.70
CA ASP A 206 -22.27 3.08 5.40
C ASP A 206 -22.17 4.58 5.06
N ALA A 207 -23.22 5.11 4.44
CA ALA A 207 -23.28 6.49 3.94
C ALA A 207 -23.26 7.56 5.05
N ASP A 208 -23.64 7.20 6.28
CA ASP A 208 -23.60 8.13 7.43
C ASP A 208 -22.22 8.18 8.09
N SER A 209 -21.30 7.29 7.67
CA SER A 209 -19.94 7.21 8.18
C SER A 209 -18.96 8.10 7.40
N SER A 210 -17.89 8.51 8.07
CA SER A 210 -16.84 9.31 7.43
C SER A 210 -16.10 8.54 6.33
N PRO A 211 -15.67 9.19 5.23
CA PRO A 211 -14.84 8.56 4.21
C PRO A 211 -13.59 7.92 4.80
N MET A 212 -13.07 6.88 4.15
CA MET A 212 -11.79 6.29 4.51
C MET A 212 -10.66 7.09 3.87
N VAL A 213 -9.55 7.20 4.60
CA VAL A 213 -8.32 7.89 4.20
C VAL A 213 -7.21 6.86 4.09
N ILE A 214 -6.58 6.83 2.93
CA ILE A 214 -5.41 6.00 2.61
C ILE A 214 -4.26 6.98 2.34
N ASP A 215 -3.36 7.13 3.31
CA ASP A 215 -2.22 8.05 3.24
C ASP A 215 -0.91 7.32 3.57
N PRO A 216 -0.23 6.76 2.56
CA PRO A 216 1.02 6.04 2.77
C PRO A 216 2.22 6.96 3.03
N TRP A 217 2.10 8.26 2.75
CA TRP A 217 3.14 9.26 3.03
C TRP A 217 3.13 9.67 4.51
N ALA A 218 1.96 9.82 5.13
CA ALA A 218 1.87 9.95 6.58
C ALA A 218 2.22 8.62 7.29
N ASN A 219 2.65 8.67 8.54
CA ASN A 219 2.84 7.48 9.39
C ASN A 219 1.48 6.96 9.86
N GLY A 220 1.19 5.68 9.62
CA GLY A 220 -0.02 5.03 10.11
C GLY A 220 -0.66 4.02 9.19
N SER A 221 -1.89 3.66 9.56
CA SER A 221 -2.81 2.81 8.81
C SER A 221 -3.78 3.64 7.96
N ALA A 222 -4.59 2.99 7.14
CA ALA A 222 -5.83 3.59 6.66
C ALA A 222 -6.77 3.86 7.86
N ILE A 223 -7.43 5.02 7.85
CA ILE A 223 -8.27 5.49 8.96
C ILE A 223 -9.55 6.14 8.43
N LEU A 224 -10.51 6.45 9.31
CA LEU A 224 -11.65 7.30 8.94
C LEU A 224 -11.23 8.77 8.93
N ALA A 225 -11.80 9.55 8.01
CA ALA A 225 -11.47 10.95 7.81
C ALA A 225 -11.67 11.81 9.07
N GLU A 226 -12.68 11.52 9.89
CA GLU A 226 -12.95 12.23 11.14
C GLU A 226 -11.81 12.18 12.18
N ASP A 227 -10.92 11.18 12.08
CA ASP A 227 -9.76 11.03 12.96
C ASP A 227 -8.44 11.45 12.28
N SER A 228 -8.51 11.90 11.02
CA SER A 228 -7.35 12.27 10.20
C SER A 228 -6.86 13.69 10.44
N ARG A 229 -5.54 13.86 10.53
CA ARG A 229 -4.89 15.18 10.58
C ARG A 229 -5.24 16.06 9.38
N PHE A 230 -5.26 15.47 8.19
CA PHE A 230 -5.45 16.20 6.94
C PHE A 230 -6.91 16.21 6.51
N ALA A 231 -7.67 15.16 6.81
CA ALA A 231 -9.00 14.96 6.23
C ALA A 231 -10.16 15.28 7.18
N LYS A 232 -9.94 15.56 8.47
CA LYS A 232 -11.04 15.79 9.44
C LYS A 232 -11.88 17.03 9.16
N ASP A 233 -11.24 18.12 8.74
CA ASP A 233 -11.96 19.33 8.35
C ASP A 233 -12.47 19.20 6.92
N ARG A 234 -13.67 18.61 6.78
CA ARG A 234 -14.29 18.33 5.48
C ARG A 234 -14.53 19.57 4.64
N SER A 235 -14.70 20.74 5.26
CA SER A 235 -14.92 22.00 4.55
C SER A 235 -13.69 22.49 3.79
N ALA A 236 -12.50 22.05 4.20
CA ALA A 236 -11.23 22.43 3.61
C ALA A 236 -10.66 21.36 2.64
N VAL A 237 -11.33 20.21 2.51
CA VAL A 237 -10.89 19.09 1.65
C VAL A 237 -11.53 19.20 0.27
N THR A 238 -10.71 19.03 -0.77
CA THR A 238 -11.18 18.94 -2.16
C THR A 238 -10.74 17.60 -2.75
N ARG A 239 -11.70 16.85 -3.30
CA ARG A 239 -11.45 15.67 -4.14
C ARG A 239 -11.14 16.16 -5.57
N THR A 240 -9.95 15.86 -6.08
CA THR A 240 -9.45 16.40 -7.36
C THR A 240 -9.65 15.43 -8.51
N ASP A 241 -9.07 14.24 -8.40
CA ASP A 241 -9.16 13.19 -9.40
C ASP A 241 -10.06 12.09 -8.88
N THR A 242 -10.91 11.52 -9.74
CA THR A 242 -11.89 10.49 -9.36
C THR A 242 -11.85 9.33 -10.35
N PHE A 243 -11.76 8.12 -9.84
CA PHE A 243 -11.66 6.90 -10.63
C PHE A 243 -12.58 5.82 -10.09
N ASP A 244 -13.05 4.93 -10.96
CA ASP A 244 -13.65 3.66 -10.58
C ASP A 244 -12.59 2.67 -10.07
N LEU A 245 -12.96 1.73 -9.20
CA LEU A 245 -12.04 0.68 -8.72
C LEU A 245 -11.43 -0.09 -9.88
N SER A 246 -12.25 -0.46 -10.88
CA SER A 246 -11.79 -1.19 -12.07
C SER A 246 -10.72 -0.43 -12.85
N LEU A 247 -10.97 0.85 -13.12
CA LEU A 247 -10.02 1.73 -13.81
C LEU A 247 -8.73 1.92 -13.00
N ALA A 248 -8.84 2.09 -11.68
CA ALA A 248 -7.68 2.22 -10.80
C ALA A 248 -6.82 0.93 -10.77
N ALA A 249 -7.47 -0.24 -10.74
CA ALA A 249 -6.78 -1.53 -10.79
C ALA A 249 -6.03 -1.73 -12.11
N GLU A 250 -6.69 -1.45 -13.25
CA GLU A 250 -6.08 -1.52 -14.58
C GLU A 250 -4.89 -0.57 -14.69
N ALA A 251 -5.05 0.69 -14.25
CA ALA A 251 -3.99 1.69 -14.19
C ALA A 251 -2.80 1.21 -13.35
N GLY A 252 -3.05 0.50 -12.25
CA GLY A 252 -2.03 -0.14 -11.42
C GLY A 252 -1.21 -1.18 -12.17
N GLN A 253 -1.87 -2.07 -12.90
CA GLN A 253 -1.19 -3.09 -13.71
C GLN A 253 -0.35 -2.45 -14.82
N ILE A 254 -0.88 -1.44 -15.50
CA ILE A 254 -0.15 -0.74 -16.55
C ILE A 254 1.06 0.03 -15.97
N ALA A 255 0.89 0.72 -14.84
CA ALA A 255 1.99 1.42 -14.17
C ALA A 255 3.12 0.46 -13.78
N LYS A 256 2.75 -0.72 -13.25
CA LYS A 256 3.69 -1.77 -12.86
C LYS A 256 4.44 -2.33 -14.09
N ALA A 257 3.71 -2.78 -15.11
CA ALA A 257 4.28 -3.34 -16.34
C ALA A 257 5.17 -2.32 -17.07
N THR A 258 4.77 -1.06 -17.12
CA THR A 258 5.55 0.01 -17.75
C THR A 258 6.83 0.30 -16.96
N ALA A 259 6.78 0.26 -15.62
CA ALA A 259 7.98 0.38 -14.79
C ALA A 259 8.95 -0.79 -15.03
N GLU A 260 8.45 -2.01 -15.09
CA GLU A 260 9.23 -3.22 -15.40
C GLU A 260 9.89 -3.13 -16.78
N GLU A 261 9.13 -2.73 -17.80
CA GLU A 261 9.65 -2.55 -19.16
C GLU A 261 10.74 -1.47 -19.21
N ALA A 262 10.53 -0.34 -18.54
CA ALA A 262 11.51 0.74 -18.46
C ALA A 262 12.79 0.29 -17.75
N LEU A 263 12.65 -0.47 -16.65
CA LEU A 263 13.78 -1.06 -15.92
C LEU A 263 14.55 -2.05 -16.78
N ALA A 264 13.87 -2.88 -17.58
CA ALA A 264 14.52 -3.87 -18.44
C ALA A 264 15.23 -3.25 -19.65
N HIS A 265 14.63 -2.24 -20.29
CA HIS A 265 15.11 -1.73 -21.58
C HIS A 265 15.89 -0.41 -21.50
N THR A 266 15.71 0.35 -20.42
CA THR A 266 16.32 1.69 -20.27
C THR A 266 17.15 1.86 -19.00
N GLN A 267 17.50 0.77 -18.32
CA GLN A 267 18.20 0.77 -17.03
C GLN A 267 19.42 1.72 -16.99
N GLY A 268 20.28 1.66 -18.01
CA GLY A 268 21.48 2.50 -18.06
C GLY A 268 21.17 4.00 -18.06
N ARG A 269 20.12 4.43 -18.77
CA ARG A 269 19.68 5.84 -18.78
C ARG A 269 19.09 6.24 -17.44
N LEU A 270 18.33 5.35 -16.81
CA LEU A 270 17.75 5.57 -15.48
C LEU A 270 18.82 5.66 -14.39
N GLN A 271 19.86 4.82 -14.46
CA GLN A 271 21.03 4.90 -13.56
C GLN A 271 21.82 6.19 -13.77
N GLN A 272 22.04 6.61 -15.02
CA GLN A 272 22.69 7.88 -15.32
C GLN A 272 21.90 9.06 -14.75
N ARG A 273 20.57 9.04 -14.86
CA ARG A 273 19.70 10.04 -14.24
C ARG A 273 19.90 10.06 -12.72
N LEU A 274 19.80 8.90 -12.07
CA LEU A 274 19.99 8.80 -10.62
C LEU A 274 21.37 9.32 -10.19
N ALA A 275 22.43 8.95 -10.91
CA ALA A 275 23.78 9.42 -10.65
C ALA A 275 23.92 10.94 -10.82
N SER A 276 23.23 11.54 -11.80
CA SER A 276 23.28 12.98 -12.06
C SER A 276 22.64 13.83 -10.96
N GLU A 277 21.73 13.27 -10.16
CA GLU A 277 21.11 13.99 -9.05
C GLU A 277 21.99 13.95 -7.77
N ARG A 278 22.92 13.00 -7.66
CA ARG A 278 23.74 12.81 -6.44
C ARG A 278 24.56 14.04 -6.03
N PRO A 279 25.24 14.77 -6.93
CA PRO A 279 26.03 15.94 -6.55
C PRO A 279 25.21 17.05 -5.88
N ASP A 280 23.92 17.15 -6.24
CA ASP A 280 23.02 18.16 -5.71
C ASP A 280 22.26 17.66 -4.47
N ALA A 281 22.66 16.53 -3.86
CA ALA A 281 21.99 15.97 -2.69
C ALA A 281 21.84 17.03 -1.59
N VAL A 282 20.61 17.16 -1.11
CA VAL A 282 20.26 18.15 -0.08
C VAL A 282 20.71 17.60 1.27
N PRO A 283 21.63 18.27 1.99
CA PRO A 283 22.08 17.82 3.32
C PRO A 283 20.92 17.80 4.32
N LEU A 284 20.96 16.90 5.30
CA LEU A 284 19.93 16.78 6.33
C LEU A 284 19.78 18.09 7.13
N GLU A 285 20.89 18.79 7.36
CA GLU A 285 20.98 20.04 8.13
C GLU A 285 20.39 21.24 7.41
N SER A 286 20.00 21.10 6.14
CA SER A 286 19.46 22.19 5.32
C SER A 286 18.09 22.72 5.78
N GLY A 287 17.39 21.99 6.67
CA GLY A 287 16.03 22.30 7.10
C GLY A 287 14.98 22.14 6.00
N ARG A 288 15.33 21.55 4.85
CA ARG A 288 14.40 21.33 3.72
C ARG A 288 13.56 20.06 3.85
N TYR A 289 13.94 19.17 4.76
CA TYR A 289 13.19 17.95 5.03
C TYR A 289 12.03 18.22 5.98
N ARG A 290 10.90 17.59 5.71
CA ARG A 290 9.74 17.57 6.60
C ARG A 290 10.00 16.60 7.74
N GLU A 291 9.48 16.95 8.91
CA GLU A 291 9.34 16.00 10.00
C GLU A 291 8.38 14.88 9.59
N GLU A 292 8.55 13.72 10.21
CA GLU A 292 7.57 12.65 10.05
C GLU A 292 6.25 13.06 10.70
N VAL A 293 5.13 12.74 10.05
CA VAL A 293 3.83 13.21 10.49
C VAL A 293 2.90 12.01 10.66
N SER A 294 2.20 11.93 11.79
CA SER A 294 1.14 10.94 11.99
C SER A 294 -0.09 11.29 11.14
N VAL A 295 -0.72 10.25 10.57
CA VAL A 295 -2.02 10.37 9.89
C VAL A 295 -3.14 10.79 10.86
N LEU A 296 -2.97 10.52 12.16
CA LEU A 296 -3.94 10.88 13.20
C LEU A 296 -3.90 12.38 13.52
N ASP A 297 -5.09 12.96 13.70
CA ASP A 297 -5.26 14.29 14.28
C ASP A 297 -4.74 14.34 15.72
N ASP A 298 -4.08 15.45 16.08
CA ASP A 298 -3.44 15.62 17.40
C ASP A 298 -4.43 15.52 18.56
N THR A 299 -5.68 15.97 18.35
CA THR A 299 -6.70 15.90 19.40
C THR A 299 -7.12 14.46 19.65
N PHE A 300 -7.34 13.70 18.57
CA PHE A 300 -7.68 12.29 18.68
C PHE A 300 -6.53 11.50 19.29
N ALA A 301 -5.31 11.62 18.73
CA ALA A 301 -4.11 10.92 19.18
C ALA A 301 -3.83 11.15 20.67
N ARG A 302 -3.90 12.40 21.14
CA ARG A 302 -3.71 12.73 22.56
C ARG A 302 -4.78 12.09 23.45
N ARG A 303 -6.06 12.14 23.05
CA ARG A 303 -7.17 11.60 23.84
C ARG A 303 -7.06 10.08 23.98
N VAL A 304 -6.82 9.36 22.89
CA VAL A 304 -6.69 7.89 22.93
C VAL A 304 -5.34 7.44 23.48
N GLY A 305 -4.29 8.24 23.29
CA GLY A 305 -2.96 8.04 23.87
C GLY A 305 -2.99 7.99 25.40
N GLN A 306 -3.78 8.85 26.05
CA GLN A 306 -3.97 8.81 27.50
C GLN A 306 -4.68 7.52 27.96
N LYS A 307 -5.61 7.00 27.16
CA LYS A 307 -6.37 5.79 27.48
C LYS A 307 -5.53 4.53 27.34
N VAL A 308 -4.79 4.39 26.23
CA VAL A 308 -3.96 3.21 25.95
C VAL A 308 -2.71 3.13 26.84
N ASN A 309 -2.23 4.28 27.34
CA ASN A 309 -1.09 4.36 28.27
C ASN A 309 -1.51 4.48 29.75
N THR A 310 -2.74 4.06 30.09
CA THR A 310 -3.20 4.10 31.48
C THR A 310 -2.33 3.23 32.38
N ALA A 311 -1.99 3.74 33.57
CA ALA A 311 -1.29 3.01 34.62
C ALA A 311 -2.24 2.37 35.65
N ASP A 312 -3.56 2.63 35.54
CA ASP A 312 -4.56 2.01 36.40
C ASP A 312 -4.74 0.53 36.02
N PRO A 313 -4.58 -0.43 36.95
CA PRO A 313 -4.68 -1.86 36.63
C PRO A 313 -6.00 -2.28 35.99
N ARG A 314 -7.12 -1.64 36.35
CA ARG A 314 -8.43 -1.93 35.73
C ARG A 314 -8.48 -1.38 34.31
N GLY A 315 -7.96 -0.18 34.10
CA GLY A 315 -7.78 0.40 32.78
C GLY A 315 -6.88 -0.46 31.87
N MET A 316 -5.75 -0.97 32.38
CA MET A 316 -4.86 -1.85 31.63
C MET A 316 -5.56 -3.13 31.19
N LEU A 317 -6.29 -3.77 32.11
CA LEU A 317 -7.10 -4.96 31.78
C LEU A 317 -8.15 -4.66 30.71
N ASN A 318 -8.82 -3.50 30.81
CA ASN A 318 -9.80 -3.08 29.81
C ASN A 318 -9.17 -2.90 28.43
N VAL A 319 -7.97 -2.32 28.35
CA VAL A 319 -7.23 -2.16 27.09
C VAL A 319 -6.93 -3.51 26.44
N GLU A 320 -6.47 -4.49 27.21
CA GLU A 320 -6.22 -5.86 26.71
C GLU A 320 -7.51 -6.56 26.26
N LEU A 321 -8.61 -6.42 27.00
CA LEU A 321 -9.91 -6.99 26.61
C LEU A 321 -10.42 -6.39 25.28
N GLU A 322 -10.30 -5.08 25.10
CA GLU A 322 -10.65 -4.43 23.84
C GLU A 322 -9.73 -4.89 22.71
N ALA A 323 -8.45 -5.10 22.97
CA ALA A 323 -7.48 -5.60 21.99
C ALA A 323 -7.80 -7.03 21.55
N VAL A 324 -8.20 -7.92 22.48
CA VAL A 324 -8.74 -9.25 22.14
C VAL A 324 -9.95 -9.11 21.23
N GLY A 325 -10.88 -8.21 21.56
CA GLY A 325 -12.05 -7.97 20.74
C GLY A 325 -11.72 -7.45 19.34
N VAL A 326 -10.64 -6.68 19.17
CA VAL A 326 -10.13 -6.27 17.85
C VAL A 326 -9.56 -7.47 17.09
N ALA A 327 -8.73 -8.29 17.71
CA ALA A 327 -8.18 -9.50 17.10
C ALA A 327 -9.30 -10.43 16.60
N MET A 328 -10.36 -10.59 17.39
CA MET A 328 -11.55 -11.35 16.97
C MET A 328 -12.26 -10.73 15.76
N SER A 329 -12.42 -9.40 15.72
CA SER A 329 -13.03 -8.72 14.56
C SER A 329 -12.19 -8.80 13.29
N LEU A 330 -10.91 -9.08 13.41
CA LEU A 330 -9.99 -9.35 12.30
C LEU A 330 -9.93 -10.84 11.92
N GLY A 331 -10.81 -11.67 12.51
CA GLY A 331 -10.92 -13.10 12.20
C GLY A 331 -10.07 -14.03 13.07
N GLY A 332 -9.43 -13.50 14.12
CA GLY A 332 -8.67 -14.32 15.07
C GLY A 332 -9.56 -15.29 15.84
N GLU A 333 -9.10 -16.53 16.00
CA GLU A 333 -9.80 -17.59 16.74
C GLU A 333 -8.94 -18.20 17.86
N GLY A 334 -9.61 -18.70 18.90
CA GLY A 334 -8.96 -19.39 20.02
C GLY A 334 -8.38 -18.45 21.08
N VAL A 335 -8.55 -18.81 22.35
CA VAL A 335 -8.22 -17.92 23.49
C VAL A 335 -6.73 -17.60 23.59
N LYS A 336 -5.86 -18.60 23.41
CA LYS A 336 -4.40 -18.42 23.58
C LYS A 336 -3.77 -17.60 22.45
N PRO A 337 -4.06 -17.85 21.16
CA PRO A 337 -3.60 -16.97 20.07
C PRO A 337 -4.09 -15.54 20.22
N LEU A 338 -5.39 -15.35 20.50
CA LEU A 338 -6.00 -14.02 20.63
C LEU A 338 -5.37 -13.17 21.74
N THR A 339 -5.03 -13.78 22.89
CA THR A 339 -4.38 -13.05 23.99
C THR A 339 -2.94 -12.67 23.67
N GLN A 340 -2.21 -13.47 22.88
CA GLN A 340 -0.87 -13.12 22.41
C GLN A 340 -0.92 -11.98 21.37
N GLU A 341 -1.88 -12.04 20.45
CA GLU A 341 -2.10 -11.01 19.45
C GLU A 341 -2.52 -9.69 20.10
N ALA A 342 -3.43 -9.74 21.09
CA ALA A 342 -3.89 -8.57 21.85
C ALA A 342 -2.73 -7.75 22.41
N SER A 343 -1.76 -8.39 23.07
CA SER A 343 -0.59 -7.67 23.59
C SER A 343 0.23 -6.99 22.49
N GLN A 344 0.35 -7.58 21.30
CA GLN A 344 1.01 -6.94 20.16
C GLN A 344 0.20 -5.75 19.63
N ILE A 345 -1.13 -5.87 19.58
CA ILE A 345 -2.04 -4.79 19.19
C ILE A 345 -1.91 -3.61 20.16
N VAL A 346 -1.86 -3.86 21.47
CA VAL A 346 -1.68 -2.82 22.48
C VAL A 346 -0.38 -2.07 22.29
N GLU A 347 0.74 -2.76 22.09
CA GLU A 347 2.03 -2.12 21.85
C GLU A 347 2.05 -1.31 20.56
N LYS A 348 1.47 -1.83 19.46
CA LYS A 348 1.28 -1.07 18.22
C LYS A 348 0.41 0.16 18.45
N ALA A 349 -0.66 0.07 19.23
CA ALA A 349 -1.56 1.19 19.52
C ALA A 349 -0.89 2.28 20.36
N LYS A 350 -0.07 1.94 21.35
CA LYS A 350 0.74 2.91 22.11
C LYS A 350 1.69 3.68 21.19
N LYS A 351 2.40 2.96 20.32
CA LYS A 351 3.28 3.55 19.30
C LYS A 351 2.50 4.44 18.32
N PHE A 352 1.34 3.97 17.85
CA PHE A 352 0.52 4.67 16.85
C PHE A 352 -0.12 5.97 17.38
N ALA A 353 -0.52 6.00 18.66
CA ALA A 353 -1.07 7.19 19.32
C ALA A 353 0.00 8.18 19.81
N SER A 354 1.29 7.83 19.72
CA SER A 354 2.37 8.69 20.21
C SER A 354 2.58 9.91 19.29
N PRO A 355 2.89 11.10 19.84
CA PRO A 355 3.09 12.33 19.05
C PRO A 355 4.20 12.24 18.00
N GLY A 356 5.18 11.35 18.20
CA GLY A 356 6.25 11.08 17.22
C GLY A 356 5.91 10.00 16.17
N GLY A 357 4.69 9.47 16.14
CA GLY A 357 4.37 8.28 15.36
C GLY A 357 5.10 7.02 15.86
N MET A 358 5.00 5.92 15.10
CA MET A 358 5.63 4.63 15.41
C MET A 358 7.15 4.79 15.61
N PRO A 359 7.71 4.55 16.81
CA PRO A 359 9.15 4.56 17.03
C PRO A 359 9.80 3.32 16.41
N ARG A 360 10.74 3.59 15.50
CA ARG A 360 12.01 2.89 15.24
C ARG A 360 12.04 1.41 15.60
N ASP A 361 11.61 0.56 14.67
CA ASP A 361 12.19 -0.79 14.61
C ASP A 361 13.59 -0.63 13.98
N ALA A 362 14.59 -1.13 14.70
CA ALA A 362 16.00 -1.13 14.35
C ALA A 362 16.31 -2.25 13.35
#